data_AF-A0A5Q4GJL8-F1
#
_entry.id   AF-A0A5Q4GJL8-F1
#
_cell.length_a   1.000
_cell.length_b   1.000
_cell.length_c   1.000
_cell.angle_alpha   90.00
_cell.angle_beta   90.00
_cell.angle_gamma   90.00
#
_symmetry.space_group_name_H-M   'P 1'
#
loop_
_entity.id
_entity.type
_entity.pdbx_description
1 polymer ?
#
loop_
_entity_poly.entity_id
_entity_poly.type
_entity_poly.pdbx_seq_one_letter_code
_entity_poly.pdbx_strand_id
1 'polypeptide(L)'
;MNRRKNVNSFQHENAVRGLVGLILLAGLLFATGCGYSTGDISGVVRFDGQPLEAGMVTFHHTKLSGRNIIATVQPDGKYQALHCPTGPVKVTVQA
;
A
#
# COMPACT_ATOMS: atom_id res chain seq x y z
N MET A 1 -8.85 -39.89 -56.42
CA MET A 1 -7.92 -40.00 -55.28
C MET A 1 -7.87 -38.65 -54.56
N ASN A 2 -8.74 -38.42 -53.56
CA ASN A 2 -9.05 -37.09 -53.02
C ASN A 2 -8.58 -36.99 -51.55
N ARG A 3 -7.42 -36.37 -51.27
CA ARG A 3 -6.95 -36.12 -49.89
C ARG A 3 -7.36 -34.72 -49.44
N ARG A 4 -8.54 -34.61 -48.83
CA ARG A 4 -8.88 -33.48 -47.96
C ARG A 4 -8.06 -33.59 -46.67
N LYS A 5 -6.93 -32.89 -46.59
CA LYS A 5 -6.26 -32.69 -45.29
C LYS A 5 -7.01 -31.59 -44.55
N ASN A 6 -7.62 -32.01 -43.45
CA ASN A 6 -8.47 -31.28 -42.55
C ASN A 6 -7.72 -30.10 -41.93
N VAL A 7 -8.22 -28.89 -42.17
CA VAL A 7 -7.63 -27.59 -41.74
C VAL A 7 -7.77 -27.37 -40.21
N ASN A 8 -8.52 -28.25 -39.52
CA ASN A 8 -8.91 -28.06 -38.12
C ASN A 8 -7.82 -28.42 -37.09
N SER A 9 -6.72 -29.09 -37.48
CA SER A 9 -5.66 -29.50 -36.53
C SER A 9 -4.59 -28.44 -36.28
N PHE A 10 -4.43 -27.47 -37.19
CA PHE A 10 -3.41 -26.40 -37.07
C PHE A 10 -3.88 -25.20 -36.23
N GLN A 11 -5.19 -25.12 -35.96
CA GLN A 11 -5.78 -24.03 -35.17
C GLN A 11 -5.61 -24.25 -33.65
N HIS A 12 -5.54 -25.50 -33.19
CA HIS A 12 -5.48 -25.81 -31.76
C HIS A 12 -4.16 -25.37 -31.13
N GLU A 13 -3.02 -25.61 -31.79
CA GLU A 13 -1.69 -25.32 -31.21
C GLU A 13 -1.40 -23.82 -31.08
N ASN A 14 -1.85 -23.01 -32.05
CA ASN A 14 -1.69 -21.55 -31.99
C ASN A 14 -2.69 -20.89 -31.04
N ALA A 15 -3.90 -21.45 -30.93
CA ALA A 15 -4.90 -21.00 -29.97
C ALA A 15 -4.46 -21.25 -28.52
N VAL A 16 -3.85 -22.43 -28.24
CA VAL A 16 -3.34 -22.75 -26.90
C VAL A 16 -2.16 -21.84 -26.52
N ARG A 17 -1.24 -21.56 -27.46
CA ARG A 17 -0.12 -20.64 -27.24
C ARG A 17 -0.58 -19.20 -26.99
N GLY A 18 -1.60 -18.72 -27.71
CA GLY A 18 -2.22 -17.42 -27.49
C GLY A 18 -2.94 -17.32 -26.14
N LEU A 19 -3.65 -18.38 -25.74
CA LEU A 19 -4.37 -18.44 -24.47
C LEU A 19 -3.41 -18.43 -23.26
N VAL A 20 -2.30 -19.19 -23.35
CA VAL A 20 -1.26 -19.21 -22.30
C VAL A 20 -0.59 -17.84 -22.15
N GLY A 21 -0.28 -17.16 -23.25
CA GLY A 21 0.26 -15.80 -23.21
C GLY A 21 -0.70 -14.81 -22.56
N LEU A 22 -1.99 -14.91 -22.86
CA LEU A 22 -3.03 -14.05 -22.27
C LEU A 22 -3.21 -14.31 -20.76
N ILE A 23 -3.16 -15.57 -20.33
CA ILE A 23 -3.26 -15.96 -18.91
C ILE A 23 -2.03 -15.49 -18.13
N LEU A 24 -0.83 -15.61 -18.68
CA LEU A 24 0.39 -15.10 -18.05
C LEU A 24 0.39 -13.57 -17.93
N LEU A 25 -0.07 -12.87 -18.97
CA LEU A 25 -0.22 -11.42 -18.93
C LEU A 25 -1.28 -11.01 -17.90
N ALA A 26 -2.45 -11.66 -17.89
CA ALA A 26 -3.49 -11.41 -16.90
C ALA A 26 -3.01 -11.69 -15.46
N GLY A 27 -2.25 -12.77 -15.24
CA GLY A 27 -1.67 -13.11 -13.94
C GLY A 27 -0.70 -12.05 -13.41
N LEU A 28 0.05 -11.38 -14.29
CA LEU A 28 0.96 -10.30 -13.90
C LEU A 28 0.20 -9.05 -13.41
N LEU A 29 -0.99 -8.76 -13.96
CA LEU A 29 -1.83 -7.66 -13.48
C LEU A 29 -2.43 -7.93 -12.09
N PHE A 30 -2.64 -9.20 -11.71
CA PHE A 30 -3.13 -9.53 -10.37
C PHE A 30 -2.04 -9.45 -9.28
N ALA A 31 -0.76 -9.46 -9.66
CA ALA A 31 0.36 -9.39 -8.72
C ALA A 31 0.63 -7.98 -8.15
N THR A 32 0.02 -6.92 -8.70
CA THR A 32 0.28 -5.53 -8.26
C THR A 32 -0.59 -5.04 -7.10
N GLY A 33 -1.35 -5.93 -6.44
CA GLY A 33 -2.43 -5.54 -5.50
C GLY A 33 -2.15 -5.66 -3.99
N CYS A 34 -1.04 -6.24 -3.54
CA CYS A 34 -0.75 -6.41 -2.11
C CYS A 34 -0.03 -5.18 -1.50
N GLY A 35 -0.74 -4.05 -1.44
CA GLY A 35 -0.31 -2.86 -0.70
C GLY A 35 -0.97 -2.80 0.70
N TYR A 36 -0.34 -2.08 1.63
CA TYR A 36 -0.96 -1.76 2.92
C TYR A 36 -1.79 -0.49 2.76
N SER A 37 -2.99 -0.45 3.35
CA SER A 37 -3.79 0.78 3.39
C SER A 37 -3.10 1.82 4.27
N THR A 38 -3.15 3.08 3.84
CA THR A 38 -2.62 4.24 4.57
C THR A 38 -3.70 5.30 4.75
N GLY A 39 -3.51 6.20 5.70
CA GLY A 39 -4.34 7.38 5.91
C GLY A 39 -3.58 8.51 6.59
N ASP A 40 -4.16 9.70 6.58
CA ASP A 40 -3.56 10.88 7.18
C ASP A 40 -4.15 11.15 8.57
N ILE A 41 -3.29 11.51 9.51
CA ILE A 41 -3.66 11.81 10.90
C ILE A 41 -3.35 13.27 11.16
N SER A 42 -4.27 13.99 11.80
CA SER A 42 -4.05 15.35 12.28
C SER A 42 -4.61 15.50 13.68
N GLY A 43 -3.96 16.31 14.51
CA GLY A 43 -4.37 16.49 15.90
C GLY A 43 -3.66 17.66 16.57
N VAL A 44 -3.96 17.84 17.85
CA VAL A 44 -3.36 18.87 18.71
C VAL A 44 -2.78 18.19 19.94
N VAL A 45 -1.52 18.49 20.26
CA VAL A 45 -0.87 18.09 21.49
C VAL A 45 -0.98 19.22 22.51
N ARG A 46 -1.37 18.88 23.73
CA ARG A 46 -1.43 19.82 24.86
C ARG A 46 -0.67 19.27 26.05
N PHE A 47 0.00 20.17 26.77
CA PHE A 47 0.62 19.90 28.06
C PHE A 47 0.06 20.92 29.07
N ASP A 48 -0.44 20.42 30.20
CA ASP A 48 -1.07 21.24 31.24
C ASP A 48 -2.17 22.20 30.70
N GLY A 49 -2.97 21.70 29.76
CA GLY A 49 -4.06 22.45 29.12
C GLY A 49 -3.61 23.46 28.05
N GLN A 50 -2.31 23.75 27.93
CA GLN A 50 -1.75 24.63 26.92
C GLN A 50 -1.26 23.86 25.69
N PRO A 51 -1.32 24.44 24.48
CA PRO A 51 -0.69 23.84 23.30
C PRO A 51 0.81 23.62 23.52
N LEU A 52 1.30 22.46 23.09
CA LEU A 52 2.74 22.21 23.13
C LEU A 52 3.42 22.96 21.98
N GLU A 53 4.30 23.92 22.28
CA GLU A 53 4.87 24.83 21.26
C GLU A 53 5.91 24.15 20.36
N ALA A 54 6.55 23.09 20.82
CA ALA A 54 7.54 22.35 20.06
C ALA A 54 7.59 20.89 20.52
N GLY A 55 7.85 19.99 19.57
CA GLY A 55 7.99 18.58 19.87
C GLY A 55 7.80 17.69 18.65
N MET A 56 7.75 16.39 18.90
CA MET A 56 7.52 15.36 17.89
C MET A 56 6.51 14.34 18.39
N VAL A 57 5.61 13.94 17.50
CA VAL A 57 4.71 12.80 17.67
C VAL A 57 5.21 11.66 16.81
N THR A 58 5.49 10.51 17.43
CA THR A 58 5.93 9.29 16.72
C THR A 58 4.86 8.21 16.81
N PHE A 59 4.49 7.66 15.66
CA PHE A 59 3.58 6.53 15.50
C PHE A 59 4.38 5.26 15.25
N HIS A 60 4.45 4.38 16.25
CA HIS A 60 5.17 3.11 16.18
C HIS A 60 4.21 1.99 15.76
N HIS A 61 4.42 1.43 14.57
CA HIS A 61 3.58 0.36 14.06
C HIS A 61 4.06 -1.00 14.57
N THR A 62 3.22 -1.74 15.28
CA THR A 62 3.62 -3.01 15.90
C THR A 62 3.74 -4.17 14.90
N LYS A 63 3.07 -4.08 13.75
CA LYS A 63 3.06 -5.11 12.71
C LYS A 63 3.97 -4.79 11.52
N LEU A 64 4.44 -3.55 11.42
CA LEU A 64 5.24 -3.04 10.29
C LEU A 64 6.53 -2.44 10.84
N SER A 65 7.46 -3.32 11.22
CA SER A 65 8.77 -2.92 11.73
C SER A 65 9.48 -1.98 10.77
N GLY A 66 10.01 -0.88 11.29
CA GLY A 66 10.79 0.11 10.52
C GLY A 66 9.96 1.16 9.76
N ARG A 67 8.63 1.15 9.86
CA ARG A 67 7.74 2.15 9.21
C ARG A 67 7.11 3.11 10.21
N ASN A 68 7.91 3.64 11.13
CA ASN A 68 7.39 4.64 12.08
C ASN A 68 7.19 5.96 11.35
N ILE A 69 6.07 6.62 11.63
CA ILE A 69 5.80 7.97 11.11
C ILE A 69 6.09 8.97 12.22
N ILE A 70 6.83 10.02 11.88
CA ILE A 70 7.17 11.11 12.79
C ILE A 70 6.53 12.38 12.25
N ALA A 71 5.79 13.08 13.09
CA ALA A 71 5.19 14.38 12.80
C ALA A 71 5.71 15.43 13.77
N THR A 72 6.20 16.54 13.25
CA THR A 72 6.61 17.69 14.05
C THR A 72 5.38 18.42 14.58
N VAL A 73 5.44 18.82 15.85
CA VAL A 73 4.44 19.67 16.49
C VAL A 73 4.78 21.12 16.19
N GLN A 74 3.80 21.87 15.70
CA GLN A 74 3.90 23.31 15.42
C GLN A 74 3.68 24.15 16.70
N PRO A 75 4.06 25.45 16.70
CA PRO A 75 3.86 26.35 17.84
C PRO A 75 2.44 26.45 18.38
N ASP A 76 1.42 26.12 17.57
CA ASP A 76 0.02 26.09 17.98
C ASP A 76 -0.43 24.71 18.52
N GLY A 77 0.51 23.80 18.76
CA GLY A 77 0.29 22.43 19.21
C GLY A 77 -0.19 21.47 18.13
N LYS A 78 -0.40 21.91 16.89
CA LYS A 78 -0.90 21.04 15.83
C LYS A 78 0.20 20.17 15.23
N TYR A 79 -0.19 18.98 14.79
CA TYR A 79 0.66 18.11 13.99
C TYR A 79 -0.13 17.46 12.85
N GLN A 80 0.60 17.04 11.82
CA GLN A 80 0.06 16.25 10.71
C GLN A 80 1.02 15.11 10.37
N ALA A 81 0.52 13.88 10.39
CA ALA A 81 1.24 12.67 10.03
C ALA A 81 0.63 12.08 8.75
N LEU A 82 1.41 12.06 7.67
CA LEU A 82 0.94 11.66 6.34
C LEU A 82 1.24 10.18 6.07
N HIS A 83 0.37 9.55 5.28
CA HIS A 83 0.53 8.18 4.81
C HIS A 83 0.76 7.15 5.93
N CYS A 84 0.10 7.33 7.08
CA CYS A 84 0.20 6.42 8.21
C CYS A 84 -0.42 5.06 7.86
N PRO A 85 0.32 3.95 7.94
CA PRO A 85 -0.24 2.62 7.73
C PRO A 85 -1.41 2.32 8.67
N THR A 86 -2.49 1.74 8.15
CA THR A 86 -3.62 1.32 8.97
C THR A 86 -3.24 0.16 9.88
N GLY A 87 -3.68 0.20 11.14
CA GLY A 87 -3.48 -0.87 12.10
C GLY A 87 -3.16 -0.36 13.51
N PRO A 88 -2.94 -1.27 14.47
CA PRO A 88 -2.57 -0.89 15.83
C PRO A 88 -1.21 -0.19 15.86
N VAL A 89 -1.15 0.90 16.61
CA VAL A 89 0.04 1.73 16.79
C VAL A 89 0.24 2.08 18.26
N LYS A 90 1.50 2.30 18.67
CA LYS A 90 1.84 3.00 19.91
C LYS A 90 2.25 4.42 19.55
N VAL A 91 1.75 5.40 20.29
CA VAL A 91 2.03 6.82 20.04
C VAL A 91 2.91 7.36 21.15
N THR A 92 3.99 8.04 20.78
CA THR A 92 4.91 8.71 21.70
C THR A 92 4.96 10.19 21.37
N VAL A 93 4.95 11.04 22.40
CA VAL A 93 5.15 12.49 22.27
C VAL A 93 6.44 12.86 22.98
N GLN A 94 7.30 13.63 22.32
CA GLN A 94 8.55 14.14 22.85
C GLN A 94 8.54 15.68 22.73
N ALA A 95 8.88 16.37 23.80
CA ALA A 95 8.98 17.83 23.87
C ALA A 95 10.44 18.25 24.04
#